data_AF-A0A6A3B4C7-F1
#
_entry.id   AF-A0A6A3B4C7-F1
#
_cell.length_a   1.000
_cell.length_b   1.000
_cell.length_c   1.000
_cell.angle_alpha   90.00
_cell.angle_beta   90.00
_cell.angle_gamma   90.00
#
_symmetry.space_group_name_H-M   'P 1'
#
loop_
_entity.id
_entity.type
_entity.pdbx_description
1 polymer ?
#
loop_
_entity_poly.entity_id
_entity_poly.type
_entity_poly.pdbx_seq_one_letter_code
_entity_poly.pdbx_strand_id
1 'polypeptide(L)'
;MAASSKLLLTGLASTLKQIALACQQDGFFQVKNHGISEATINNMLRLAIEFFNLPESERLKNYSDDPSVKNRLSTSFNVKTEKVANWRDFSDSIATLSKITSTNGLQIPHPSDDVPGLQVLRNGKWVAVHPIPYTFIVNIGDQMQVISNDRYKSVLHRAVVNRNKERISIPTFYCPSPDALIGPATVDRR
;
A
#
# COMPACT_ATOMS: atom_id res chain seq x y z
N MET A 1 23.03 -4.23 8.80
CA MET A 1 22.96 -5.66 8.42
C MET A 1 21.81 -5.83 7.44
N ALA A 2 22.13 -6.01 6.16
CA ALA A 2 21.16 -6.19 5.09
C ALA A 2 20.81 -7.67 4.97
N ALA A 3 19.57 -8.04 5.23
CA ALA A 3 19.06 -9.36 4.88
C ALA A 3 18.55 -9.32 3.43
N SER A 4 19.49 -9.34 2.48
CA SER A 4 19.18 -9.63 1.08
C SER A 4 19.15 -11.15 0.94
N SER A 5 17.98 -11.77 1.17
CA SER A 5 17.77 -13.17 0.81
C SER A 5 17.57 -13.24 -0.71
N LYS A 6 18.67 -13.41 -1.43
CA LYS A 6 18.67 -13.99 -2.79
C LYS A 6 17.94 -15.33 -2.73
N LEU A 7 16.75 -15.43 -3.33
CA LEU A 7 16.10 -16.71 -3.56
C LEU A 7 15.75 -16.87 -5.04
N LEU A 8 16.59 -17.63 -5.74
CA LEU A 8 16.25 -18.33 -6.97
C LEU A 8 15.68 -19.69 -6.54
N LEU A 9 14.36 -19.82 -6.42
CA LEU A 9 13.67 -21.10 -6.34
C LEU A 9 12.44 -21.03 -7.26
N THR A 10 12.55 -21.69 -8.41
CA THR A 10 11.63 -21.61 -9.55
C THR A 10 10.50 -22.65 -9.44
N GLY A 11 9.65 -22.54 -8.41
CA GLY A 11 8.51 -23.46 -8.26
C GLY A 11 7.38 -22.92 -7.39
N LEU A 12 6.14 -23.09 -7.85
CA LEU A 12 4.91 -22.60 -7.20
C LEU A 12 4.85 -22.91 -5.70
N ALA A 13 5.16 -24.14 -5.30
CA ALA A 13 5.13 -24.56 -3.90
C ALA A 13 6.10 -23.78 -3.00
N SER A 14 7.29 -23.45 -3.52
CA SER A 14 8.28 -22.66 -2.77
C SER A 14 7.85 -21.20 -2.62
N THR A 15 7.26 -20.63 -3.66
CA THR A 15 6.69 -19.28 -3.64
C THR A 15 5.54 -19.18 -2.65
N LEU A 16 4.62 -20.14 -2.65
CA LEU A 16 3.51 -20.19 -1.70
C LEU A 16 3.99 -20.25 -0.25
N LYS A 17 5.03 -21.05 0.04
CA LYS A 17 5.64 -21.09 1.37
C LYS A 17 6.26 -19.75 1.79
N GLN A 18 6.94 -19.05 0.87
CA GLN A 18 7.53 -17.73 1.16
C GLN A 18 6.46 -16.69 1.43
N ILE A 19 5.40 -16.66 0.61
CA ILE A 19 4.27 -15.75 0.82
C ILE A 19 3.64 -16.02 2.19
N ALA A 20 3.33 -17.29 2.50
CA ALA A 20 2.73 -17.65 3.78
C ALA A 20 3.61 -17.25 4.97
N LEU A 21 4.94 -17.42 4.86
CA LEU A 21 5.89 -17.02 5.88
C LEU A 21 5.93 -15.50 6.07
N ALA A 22 6.00 -14.73 4.98
CA ALA A 22 5.98 -13.28 5.03
C ALA A 22 4.69 -12.75 5.66
N CYS A 23 3.53 -13.32 5.32
CA CYS A 23 2.26 -12.97 5.94
C CYS A 23 2.22 -13.24 7.46
N GLN A 24 2.88 -14.32 7.92
CA GLN A 24 2.92 -14.71 9.33
C GLN A 24 3.91 -13.89 10.15
N GLN A 25 5.06 -13.52 9.55
CA GLN A 25 6.18 -12.92 10.28
C GLN A 25 6.23 -11.40 10.13
N ASP A 26 5.98 -10.90 8.92
CA ASP A 26 6.23 -9.51 8.54
C ASP A 26 4.95 -8.75 8.20
N GLY A 27 3.89 -9.46 7.77
CA GLY A 27 2.66 -8.83 7.31
C GLY A 27 2.82 -7.97 6.04
N PHE A 28 4.01 -8.02 5.42
CA PHE A 28 4.44 -7.20 4.30
C PHE A 28 5.42 -7.99 3.42
N PHE A 29 5.35 -7.83 2.10
CA PHE A 29 6.32 -8.38 1.15
C PHE A 29 6.32 -7.60 -0.17
N GLN A 30 7.37 -7.80 -0.98
CA GLN A 30 7.47 -7.24 -2.33
C GLN A 30 7.32 -8.35 -3.37
N VAL A 31 6.48 -8.13 -4.38
CA VAL A 31 6.23 -9.06 -5.49
C VAL A 31 6.90 -8.52 -6.74
N LYS A 32 7.71 -9.36 -7.38
CA LYS A 32 8.28 -9.15 -8.72
C LYS A 32 7.74 -10.21 -9.68
N ASN A 33 7.89 -10.00 -10.99
CA ASN A 33 7.38 -10.93 -12.01
C ASN A 33 5.87 -11.20 -11.87
N HIS A 34 5.11 -10.19 -11.45
CA HIS A 34 3.66 -10.25 -11.23
C HIS A 34 2.83 -10.30 -12.53
N GLY A 35 3.47 -10.27 -13.70
CA GLY A 35 2.80 -10.36 -15.01
C GLY A 35 2.23 -9.04 -15.55
N ILE A 36 2.39 -7.94 -14.81
CA ILE A 36 2.04 -6.59 -15.30
C ILE A 36 3.27 -6.01 -15.99
N SER A 37 3.12 -5.53 -17.21
CA SER A 37 4.24 -4.97 -17.98
C SER A 37 4.76 -3.68 -17.35
N GLU A 38 6.08 -3.47 -17.45
CA GLU A 38 6.73 -2.23 -17.02
C GLU A 38 6.13 -1.00 -17.72
N ALA A 39 5.73 -1.14 -18.99
CA ALA A 39 5.04 -0.08 -19.74
C ALA A 39 3.71 0.33 -19.10
N THR A 40 2.90 -0.63 -18.64
CA THR A 40 1.66 -0.35 -17.91
C THR A 40 1.95 0.36 -16.59
N ILE A 41 2.96 -0.10 -15.84
CA ILE A 41 3.39 0.53 -14.59
C ILE A 41 3.80 1.98 -14.81
N ASN A 42 4.67 2.22 -15.79
CA ASN A 42 5.15 3.55 -16.14
C ASN A 42 4.01 4.46 -16.61
N ASN A 43 3.04 3.93 -17.38
CA ASN A 43 1.89 4.71 -17.80
C ASN A 43 0.98 5.10 -16.62
N MET A 44 0.75 4.22 -15.66
CA MET A 44 -0.01 4.55 -14.44
C MET A 44 0.67 5.66 -13.62
N LEU A 45 1.99 5.54 -13.40
CA LEU A 45 2.76 6.57 -12.70
C LEU A 45 2.73 7.90 -13.44
N ARG A 46 2.91 7.89 -14.76
CA ARG A 46 2.85 9.08 -15.61
C ARG A 46 1.50 9.79 -15.48
N LEU A 47 0.39 9.05 -15.61
CA LEU A 47 -0.96 9.62 -15.50
C LEU A 47 -1.22 10.20 -14.11
N ALA A 48 -0.73 9.56 -13.05
CA ALA A 48 -0.83 10.11 -11.70
C ALA A 48 -0.05 11.41 -11.54
N ILE A 49 1.18 11.48 -12.04
CA ILE A 49 2.00 12.71 -12.05
C ILE A 49 1.30 13.81 -12.85
N GLU A 50 0.81 13.50 -14.06
CA GLU A 50 0.10 14.44 -14.92
C GLU A 50 -1.13 15.02 -14.23
N PHE A 51 -1.93 14.19 -13.55
CA PHE A 51 -3.09 14.64 -12.79
C PHE A 51 -2.73 15.64 -11.69
N PHE A 52 -1.69 15.36 -10.89
CA PHE A 52 -1.28 16.28 -9.82
C PHE A 52 -0.60 17.56 -10.31
N ASN A 53 -0.07 17.54 -11.54
CA ASN A 53 0.49 18.71 -12.21
C ASN A 53 -0.55 19.56 -12.96
N LEU A 54 -1.82 19.13 -13.02
CA LEU A 54 -2.89 19.96 -13.58
C LEU A 54 -3.07 21.26 -12.77
N PRO A 55 -3.53 22.36 -13.42
CA PRO A 55 -3.91 23.57 -12.72
C PRO A 55 -4.87 23.27 -11.57
N GLU A 56 -4.73 23.99 -10.46
CA GLU A 56 -5.58 23.79 -9.27
C GLU A 56 -7.07 23.84 -9.61
N SER A 57 -7.49 24.76 -10.47
CA SER A 57 -8.87 24.88 -10.96
C SER A 57 -9.41 23.62 -11.63
N GLU A 58 -8.54 22.84 -12.30
CA GLU A 58 -8.90 21.57 -12.92
C GLU A 58 -8.93 20.43 -11.90
N ARG A 59 -7.96 20.41 -10.98
CA ARG A 59 -7.90 19.40 -9.91
C ARG A 59 -9.10 19.50 -8.97
N LEU A 60 -9.48 20.73 -8.59
CA LEU A 60 -10.58 21.01 -7.67
C LEU A 60 -11.96 20.62 -8.18
N LYS A 61 -12.13 20.39 -9.50
CA LYS A 61 -13.38 19.83 -10.05
C LYS A 61 -13.73 18.47 -9.46
N ASN A 62 -12.72 17.73 -8.99
CA ASN A 62 -12.89 16.43 -8.34
C ASN A 62 -12.83 16.52 -6.80
N TYR A 63 -12.70 17.72 -6.21
CA TYR A 63 -12.58 17.85 -4.76
C TYR A 63 -13.88 17.51 -4.04
N SER A 64 -13.82 16.66 -3.01
CA SER A 64 -14.94 16.42 -2.10
C SER A 64 -14.46 15.88 -0.75
N ASP A 65 -15.04 16.42 0.33
CA ASP A 65 -14.87 15.90 1.68
C ASP A 65 -15.83 14.73 2.00
N ASP A 66 -16.79 14.45 1.12
CA ASP A 66 -17.77 13.36 1.30
C ASP A 66 -17.13 12.01 0.91
N PRO A 67 -16.98 11.06 1.86
CA PRO A 67 -16.39 9.76 1.59
C PRO A 67 -17.27 8.82 0.75
N SER A 68 -18.51 9.18 0.45
CA SER A 68 -19.39 8.40 -0.41
C SER A 68 -19.19 8.64 -1.91
N VAL A 69 -18.50 9.72 -2.30
CA VAL A 69 -18.22 10.08 -3.70
C VAL A 69 -17.15 9.14 -4.25
N LYS A 70 -17.43 8.44 -5.36
CA LYS A 70 -16.59 7.33 -5.87
C LYS A 70 -15.29 7.73 -6.59
N ASN A 71 -15.00 9.03 -6.70
CA ASN A 71 -13.79 9.58 -7.36
C ASN A 71 -13.52 10.97 -6.79
N ARG A 72 -13.14 11.09 -5.52
CA ARG A 72 -12.82 12.40 -4.93
C ARG A 72 -11.33 12.67 -4.87
N LEU A 73 -10.95 13.93 -4.97
CA LEU A 73 -9.69 14.51 -4.52
C LEU A 73 -9.89 15.09 -3.11
N SER A 74 -8.93 14.87 -2.22
CA SER A 74 -8.92 15.38 -0.85
C SER A 74 -7.49 15.53 -0.35
N THR A 75 -7.25 16.30 0.72
CA THR A 75 -5.92 16.51 1.31
C THR A 75 -5.75 15.80 2.67
N SER A 76 -6.83 15.23 3.22
CA SER A 76 -6.78 14.36 4.40
C SER A 76 -8.00 13.43 4.44
N PHE A 77 -7.79 12.21 4.93
CA PHE A 77 -8.86 11.22 5.05
C PHE A 77 -9.98 11.65 6.01
N ASN A 78 -9.67 12.49 7.00
CA ASN A 78 -10.57 12.84 8.10
C ASN A 78 -10.32 14.27 8.61
N VAL A 79 -10.41 15.27 7.72
CA VAL A 79 -10.18 16.70 8.03
C VAL A 79 -10.95 17.16 9.29
N LYS A 80 -12.14 16.60 9.54
CA LYS A 80 -13.02 16.97 10.66
C LYS A 80 -12.68 16.32 12.00
N THR A 81 -11.92 15.23 12.02
CA THR A 81 -11.62 14.46 13.26
C THR A 81 -10.13 14.32 13.54
N GLU A 82 -9.27 14.67 12.59
CA GLU A 82 -7.82 14.68 12.78
C GLU A 82 -7.38 15.87 13.64
N LYS A 83 -6.62 15.59 14.72
CA LYS A 83 -5.96 16.62 15.54
C LYS A 83 -4.68 17.18 14.90
N VAL A 84 -4.17 16.52 13.87
CA VAL A 84 -2.93 16.86 13.16
C VAL A 84 -3.16 16.65 11.67
N ALA A 85 -3.02 17.70 10.87
CA ALA A 85 -3.12 17.59 9.42
C ALA A 85 -1.98 16.76 8.84
N ASN A 86 -2.30 15.90 7.88
CA ASN A 86 -1.32 15.13 7.13
C ASN A 86 -0.86 15.93 5.90
N TRP A 87 0.45 16.00 5.66
CA TRP A 87 1.00 16.67 4.47
C TRP A 87 0.87 15.76 3.24
N ARG A 88 -0.31 15.76 2.63
CA ARG A 88 -0.67 14.93 1.48
C ARG A 88 -1.85 15.49 0.69
N ASP A 89 -1.89 15.13 -0.59
CA ASP A 89 -3.11 15.03 -1.40
C ASP A 89 -3.43 13.55 -1.73
N PHE A 90 -4.69 13.16 -1.70
CA PHE A 90 -5.21 11.82 -2.01
C PHE A 90 -6.43 11.93 -2.93
N SER A 91 -6.43 11.21 -4.03
CA SER A 91 -7.61 10.79 -4.77
C SER A 91 -8.04 9.40 -4.31
N ASP A 92 -9.33 9.06 -4.27
CA ASP A 92 -9.79 7.69 -3.94
C ASP A 92 -9.12 6.59 -4.79
N SER A 93 -8.52 6.96 -5.93
CA SER A 93 -7.70 6.08 -6.77
C SER A 93 -6.16 6.32 -6.69
N ILE A 94 -5.66 7.40 -6.09
CA ILE A 94 -4.23 7.79 -6.08
C ILE A 94 -3.82 8.49 -4.78
N ALA A 95 -2.77 8.04 -4.09
CA ALA A 95 -2.31 8.64 -2.83
C ALA A 95 -0.93 9.30 -2.90
N THR A 96 -0.79 10.53 -2.39
CA THR A 96 0.46 10.92 -1.73
C THR A 96 0.39 10.47 -0.26
N LEU A 97 1.53 10.27 0.41
CA LEU A 97 1.69 9.25 1.49
C LEU A 97 1.92 9.84 2.90
N SER A 98 1.15 9.38 3.90
CA SER A 98 1.36 9.40 5.37
C SER A 98 0.35 8.39 6.00
N LYS A 99 0.20 8.27 7.32
CA LYS A 99 -0.48 7.16 8.06
C LYS A 99 -1.68 6.46 7.36
N ILE A 100 -1.58 5.15 7.16
CA ILE A 100 -2.71 4.24 6.82
C ILE A 100 -2.65 3.07 7.81
N THR A 101 -3.81 2.67 8.34
CA THR A 101 -4.00 1.42 9.08
C THR A 101 -5.09 0.62 8.36
N SER A 102 -4.71 -0.58 7.87
CA SER A 102 -5.45 -1.54 7.03
C SER A 102 -5.81 -1.01 5.62
N THR A 103 -5.70 -1.68 4.47
CA THR A 103 -5.66 -3.10 4.01
C THR A 103 -4.79 -3.18 2.73
N ASN A 104 -4.49 -4.41 2.25
CA ASN A 104 -3.84 -4.81 0.98
C ASN A 104 -3.59 -3.69 -0.04
N GLY A 105 -2.51 -2.93 0.09
CA GLY A 105 -2.19 -1.77 -0.76
C GLY A 105 -1.02 -2.03 -1.69
N LEU A 106 -1.23 -1.79 -2.98
CA LEU A 106 -0.20 -1.81 -4.02
C LEU A 106 0.62 -0.52 -3.98
N GLN A 107 1.89 -0.53 -3.57
CA GLN A 107 2.76 0.65 -3.79
C GLN A 107 3.67 0.41 -4.99
N ILE A 108 3.59 1.30 -5.98
CA ILE A 108 4.50 1.36 -7.12
C ILE A 108 5.54 2.43 -6.84
N PRO A 109 6.81 2.06 -6.58
CA PRO A 109 7.87 3.04 -6.46
C PRO A 109 8.35 3.52 -7.83
N HIS A 110 8.61 4.83 -7.95
CA HIS A 110 9.30 5.35 -9.12
C HIS A 110 10.78 4.91 -9.10
N PRO A 111 11.40 4.52 -10.23
CA PRO A 111 12.79 4.04 -10.28
C PRO A 111 13.87 5.02 -9.78
N SER A 112 13.52 6.30 -9.57
CA SER A 112 14.46 7.34 -9.08
C SER A 112 14.25 7.73 -7.61
N ASP A 113 13.46 6.96 -6.84
CA ASP A 113 13.19 7.25 -5.42
C ASP A 113 14.22 6.58 -4.49
N ASP A 114 15.38 7.22 -4.33
CA ASP A 114 16.43 6.75 -3.41
C ASP A 114 16.09 6.96 -1.91
N VAL A 115 15.03 7.71 -1.60
CA VAL A 115 14.61 8.00 -0.23
C VAL A 115 13.35 7.19 0.13
N PRO A 116 13.44 6.19 1.03
CA PRO A 116 12.30 5.35 1.38
C PRO A 116 11.20 6.17 2.07
N GLY A 117 10.01 6.18 1.47
CA GLY A 117 8.84 6.88 1.99
C GLY A 117 7.97 6.03 2.92
N LEU A 118 8.07 4.70 2.85
CA LEU A 118 7.27 3.77 3.66
C LEU A 118 8.09 3.21 4.82
N GLN A 119 7.49 3.14 6.01
CA GLN A 119 8.06 2.48 7.18
C GLN A 119 7.04 1.52 7.80
N VAL A 120 7.53 0.36 8.25
CA VAL A 120 6.74 -0.65 8.94
C VAL A 120 7.24 -0.80 10.38
N LEU A 121 6.34 -1.03 11.33
CA LEU A 121 6.70 -1.25 12.73
C LEU A 121 7.04 -2.72 12.95
N ARG A 122 8.31 -3.01 13.23
CA ARG A 122 8.80 -4.37 13.50
C ARG A 122 9.54 -4.39 14.83
N ASN A 123 9.15 -5.29 15.73
CA ASN A 123 9.77 -5.45 17.05
C ASN A 123 9.91 -4.12 17.82
N GLY A 124 8.86 -3.30 17.78
CA GLY A 124 8.83 -1.97 18.41
C GLY A 124 9.67 -0.88 17.72
N LYS A 125 10.27 -1.17 16.56
CA LYS A 125 11.11 -0.22 15.81
C LYS A 125 10.53 0.03 14.42
N TRP A 126 10.54 1.29 13.99
CA TRP A 126 10.19 1.65 12.62
C TRP A 126 11.33 1.26 11.67
N VAL A 127 11.02 0.44 10.68
CA VAL A 127 11.97 -0.03 9.67
C VAL A 127 11.55 0.53 8.31
N ALA A 128 12.51 1.15 7.60
CA ALA A 128 12.28 1.67 6.25
C ALA A 128 12.12 0.52 5.25
N VAL A 129 11.11 0.63 4.39
CA VAL A 129 10.92 -0.28 3.25
C VAL A 129 11.58 0.36 2.04
N HIS A 130 12.66 -0.26 1.58
CA HIS A 130 13.33 0.16 0.35
C HIS A 130 12.63 -0.44 -0.85
N PRO A 131 12.06 0.39 -1.73
CA PRO A 131 11.38 -0.10 -2.90
C PRO A 131 12.34 -0.77 -3.88
N ILE A 132 11.91 -1.88 -4.47
CA ILE A 132 12.60 -2.49 -5.61
C ILE A 132 11.91 -2.03 -6.90
N PRO A 133 12.63 -1.55 -7.92
CA PRO A 133 12.05 -1.13 -9.19
C PRO A 133 11.13 -2.20 -9.79
N TYR A 134 9.99 -1.78 -10.34
CA TYR A 134 8.97 -2.65 -10.95
C TYR A 134 8.50 -3.79 -10.05
N THR A 135 8.45 -3.53 -8.75
CA THR A 135 7.83 -4.44 -7.80
C THR A 135 6.65 -3.78 -7.12
N PHE A 136 5.85 -4.63 -6.51
CA PHE A 136 4.65 -4.28 -5.79
C PHE A 136 4.83 -4.60 -4.32
N ILE A 137 4.70 -3.58 -3.47
CA ILE A 137 4.57 -3.80 -2.03
C ILE A 137 3.15 -4.33 -1.79
N VAL A 138 3.03 -5.40 -1.00
CA VAL A 138 1.76 -5.99 -0.57
C VAL A 138 1.79 -6.11 0.95
N ASN A 139 0.68 -5.77 1.61
CA ASN A 139 0.53 -5.89 3.05
C ASN A 139 -0.76 -6.61 3.43
N ILE A 140 -0.79 -7.17 4.63
CA ILE A 140 -1.97 -7.81 5.21
C ILE A 140 -2.79 -6.79 5.99
N GLY A 141 -4.09 -6.74 5.71
CA GLY A 141 -5.04 -5.95 6.48
C GLY A 141 -5.74 -6.72 7.60
N ASP A 142 -6.39 -5.98 8.50
CA ASP A 142 -7.06 -6.52 9.70
C ASP A 142 -8.08 -7.62 9.37
N GLN A 143 -8.84 -7.44 8.30
CA GLN A 143 -9.82 -8.44 7.85
C GLN A 143 -9.15 -9.78 7.54
N MET A 144 -8.00 -9.78 6.85
CA MET A 144 -7.24 -11.00 6.57
C MET A 144 -6.63 -11.60 7.83
N GLN A 145 -6.20 -10.78 8.79
CA GLN A 145 -5.77 -11.25 10.09
C GLN A 145 -6.90 -11.99 10.83
N VAL A 146 -8.11 -11.41 10.87
CA VAL A 146 -9.30 -12.04 11.48
C VAL A 146 -9.67 -13.34 10.76
N ILE A 147 -9.80 -13.33 9.43
CA ILE A 147 -10.14 -14.51 8.63
C ILE A 147 -9.12 -15.63 8.85
N SER A 148 -7.84 -15.28 8.98
CA SER A 148 -6.76 -16.24 9.22
C SER A 148 -6.68 -16.74 10.67
N ASN A 149 -7.56 -16.27 11.56
CA ASN A 149 -7.52 -16.52 12.99
C ASN A 149 -6.15 -16.18 13.61
N ASP A 150 -5.70 -14.94 13.40
CA ASP A 150 -4.41 -14.40 13.85
C ASP A 150 -3.16 -15.08 13.28
N ARG A 151 -3.30 -15.99 12.31
CA ARG A 151 -2.15 -16.60 11.64
C ARG A 151 -1.37 -15.58 10.82
N TYR A 152 -2.04 -14.69 10.09
CA TYR A 152 -1.41 -13.59 9.35
C TYR A 152 -1.46 -12.29 10.14
N LYS A 153 -0.43 -11.47 10.00
CA LYS A 153 -0.25 -10.27 10.82
C LYS A 153 -0.55 -9.02 10.02
N SER A 154 -1.50 -8.22 10.46
CA SER A 154 -1.60 -6.83 10.03
C SER A 154 -0.62 -5.99 10.84
N VAL A 155 0.26 -5.29 10.14
CA VAL A 155 1.37 -4.56 10.75
C VAL A 155 1.17 -3.06 10.58
N LEU A 156 1.40 -2.33 11.67
CA LEU A 156 1.39 -0.87 11.66
C LEU A 156 2.44 -0.36 10.67
N HIS A 157 2.01 0.54 9.80
CA HIS A 157 2.86 1.17 8.82
C HIS A 157 2.57 2.66 8.77
N ARG A 158 3.55 3.44 8.31
CA ARG A 158 3.42 4.87 8.11
C ARG A 158 4.19 5.27 6.89
N ALA A 159 3.71 6.32 6.23
CA ALA A 159 4.55 7.04 5.31
C ALA A 159 5.19 8.26 5.97
N VAL A 160 6.44 8.50 5.61
CA VAL A 160 7.27 9.60 6.12
C VAL A 160 7.55 10.56 4.99
N VAL A 161 7.33 11.85 5.21
CA VAL A 161 7.65 12.89 4.22
C VAL A 161 9.13 13.27 4.26
N ASN A 162 9.61 13.93 3.22
CA ASN A 162 10.95 14.51 3.16
C ASN A 162 10.85 15.90 2.51
N ARG A 163 11.89 16.72 2.67
CA ARG A 163 11.92 18.09 2.13
C ARG A 163 12.52 18.19 0.72
N ASN A 164 13.08 17.10 0.20
CA ASN A 164 13.97 17.15 -0.96
C ASN A 164 13.24 16.77 -2.24
N LYS A 165 12.30 15.82 -2.16
CA LYS A 165 11.64 15.24 -3.32
C LYS A 165 10.20 14.86 -3.00
N GLU A 166 9.29 15.23 -3.88
CA GLU A 166 7.92 14.71 -3.87
C GLU A 166 7.88 13.22 -4.23
N ARG A 167 6.82 12.54 -3.80
CA ARG A 167 6.59 11.14 -4.13
C ARG A 167 5.12 10.88 -4.37
N ILE A 168 4.85 10.03 -5.35
CA ILE A 168 3.51 9.57 -5.69
C ILE A 168 3.44 8.07 -5.42
N SER A 169 2.29 7.63 -4.92
CA SER A 169 1.95 6.22 -4.78
C SER A 169 0.53 5.97 -5.26
N ILE A 170 0.22 4.75 -5.67
CA ILE A 170 -1.10 4.40 -6.19
C ILE A 170 -1.59 3.17 -5.44
N PRO A 171 -2.04 3.32 -4.17
CA PRO A 171 -2.54 2.20 -3.40
C PRO A 171 -3.89 1.73 -3.93
N THR A 172 -3.95 0.45 -4.31
CA THR A 172 -5.21 -0.24 -4.61
C THR A 172 -5.61 -1.09 -3.42
N PHE A 173 -6.85 -0.97 -2.95
CA PHE A 173 -7.36 -1.72 -1.80
C PHE A 173 -8.30 -2.85 -2.25
N TYR A 174 -8.04 -4.07 -1.78
CA TYR A 174 -8.93 -5.21 -1.95
C TYR A 174 -9.67 -5.50 -0.65
N CYS A 175 -10.93 -5.08 -0.59
CA CYS A 175 -11.79 -5.20 0.59
C CYS A 175 -12.98 -6.15 0.30
N PRO A 176 -13.46 -6.90 1.31
CA PRO A 176 -14.75 -7.55 1.29
C PRO A 176 -15.88 -6.55 1.04
N SER A 177 -17.03 -7.08 0.63
CA SER A 177 -18.25 -6.29 0.51
C SER A 177 -18.62 -5.61 1.85
N PRO A 178 -19.22 -4.41 1.86
CA PRO A 178 -19.62 -3.73 3.09
C PRO A 178 -20.58 -4.53 3.98
N ASP A 179 -21.34 -5.45 3.41
CA ASP A 179 -22.27 -6.36 4.09
C ASP A 179 -21.65 -7.73 4.46
N ALA A 180 -20.36 -7.94 4.14
CA ALA A 180 -19.69 -9.20 4.44
C ALA A 180 -19.50 -9.38 5.95
N LEU A 181 -19.97 -10.51 6.48
CA LEU A 181 -19.66 -10.94 7.84
C LEU A 181 -18.23 -11.48 7.89
N ILE A 182 -17.35 -10.79 8.62
CA ILE A 182 -15.95 -11.17 8.78
C ILE A 182 -15.75 -11.89 10.11
N GLY A 183 -15.18 -13.10 10.04
CA GLY A 183 -14.80 -13.91 11.18
C GLY A 183 -13.74 -14.94 10.80
N PRO A 184 -13.18 -15.67 11.78
CA PRO A 184 -12.25 -16.76 11.51
C PRO A 184 -12.83 -17.74 10.49
N ALA A 185 -12.05 -18.06 9.45
CA ALA A 185 -12.47 -19.05 8.47
C ALA A 185 -12.67 -20.41 9.17
N THR A 186 -13.80 -21.06 8.88
CA THR A 186 -14.03 -22.42 9.35
C THR A 186 -13.05 -23.36 8.66
N VAL A 187 -12.36 -24.20 9.44
CA VAL A 187 -11.49 -25.23 8.87
C VAL A 187 -12.39 -26.31 8.30
N ASP A 188 -12.71 -26.24 7.02
CA ASP A 188 -13.32 -27.37 6.32
C ASP A 188 -12.24 -28.47 6.22
N ARG A 189 -12.36 -29.50 7.05
CA ARG A 189 -11.45 -30.65 7.09
C ARG A 189 -11.77 -31.62 5.95
N ARG A 190 -11.79 -31.13 4.71
CA ARG A 190 -11.83 -31.99 3.51
C ARG A 190 -10.43 -32.44 3.11
#